data_AF-A0A1A8C0H7-F1
#
_entry.id   AF-A0A1A8C0H7-F1
#
_cell.length_a   1.000
_cell.length_b   1.000
_cell.length_c   1.000
_cell.angle_alpha   90.00
_cell.angle_beta   90.00
_cell.angle_gamma   90.00
#
_symmetry.space_group_name_H-M   'P 1'
#
loop_
_entity.id
_entity.type
_entity.pdbx_description
1 polymer ?
#
loop_
_entity_poly.entity_id
_entity_poly.type
_entity_poly.pdbx_seq_one_letter_code
_entity_poly.pdbx_strand_id
1 'polypeptide(L)'
;MAMLGGFSAAQHKKSVSDGSSDVSEFMCPVCLEIFESPVRTQCGHTFCQSCLQECLRPQKPVCAVCRATLGLCTKATELEALIQSSVAACKGCGVQVGLSQMRSHTANCSKYQEYIEEGVRTTSQSQPPVI
;
A
#
# COMPACT_ATOMS: atom_id res chain seq x y z
N MET A 1 27.58 38.60 -24.29
CA MET A 1 27.63 37.67 -23.15
C MET A 1 26.57 38.10 -22.14
N ALA A 2 25.49 37.35 -22.05
CA ALA A 2 24.62 37.19 -20.87
C ALA A 2 23.53 36.19 -21.30
N MET A 3 23.82 34.90 -21.10
CA MET A 3 22.86 33.81 -21.23
C MET A 3 22.21 33.62 -19.86
N LEU A 4 20.94 33.95 -19.70
CA LEU A 4 20.09 33.53 -18.59
C LEU A 4 18.72 33.27 -19.25
N GLY A 5 18.29 32.04 -19.52
CA GLY A 5 18.29 30.89 -18.63
C GLY A 5 16.82 30.63 -18.28
N GLY A 6 16.13 29.91 -19.15
CA GLY A 6 14.73 29.51 -18.95
C GLY A 6 14.58 28.40 -17.91
N PHE A 7 13.39 28.31 -17.34
CA PHE A 7 12.95 27.13 -16.58
C PHE A 7 11.50 26.87 -16.98
N SER A 8 11.35 25.91 -17.90
CA SER A 8 10.08 25.33 -18.33
C SER A 8 9.36 24.75 -17.13
N ALA A 9 8.11 25.16 -16.90
CA ALA A 9 7.19 24.50 -15.99
C ALA A 9 6.89 23.09 -16.52
N ALA A 10 7.59 22.10 -15.96
CA ALA A 10 7.41 20.71 -16.28
C ALA A 10 6.01 20.27 -15.86
N GLN A 11 5.27 19.81 -16.86
CA GLN A 11 3.94 19.26 -16.79
C GLN A 11 4.02 17.94 -16.02
N HIS A 12 3.21 17.78 -14.97
CA HIS A 12 3.03 16.51 -14.28
C HIS A 12 2.37 15.53 -15.24
N LYS A 13 3.19 14.67 -15.84
CA LYS A 13 2.76 13.56 -16.69
C LYS A 13 2.09 12.51 -15.80
N LYS A 14 0.76 12.49 -15.80
CA LYS A 14 -0.04 11.35 -15.31
C LYS A 14 0.09 10.25 -16.38
N SER A 15 1.01 9.33 -16.18
CA SER A 15 1.18 8.16 -17.06
C SER A 15 0.00 7.20 -16.89
N VAL A 16 -0.55 6.73 -18.00
CA VAL A 16 -1.67 5.81 -18.10
C VAL A 16 -1.20 4.35 -18.28
N SER A 17 -2.03 3.44 -17.74
CA SER A 17 -2.29 2.04 -18.13
C SER A 17 -1.24 0.94 -17.91
N ASP A 18 -1.51 0.09 -16.92
CA ASP A 18 -1.68 -1.36 -17.14
C ASP A 18 -3.04 -1.77 -16.57
N GLY A 19 -3.83 -2.52 -17.33
CA GLY A 19 -5.20 -2.95 -16.99
C GLY A 19 -5.24 -4.10 -16.00
N SER A 20 -4.47 -4.01 -14.92
CA SER A 20 -4.61 -4.85 -13.73
C SER A 20 -5.29 -3.99 -12.67
N SER A 21 -6.42 -4.41 -12.12
CA SER A 21 -7.01 -3.74 -10.95
C SER A 21 -5.96 -3.73 -9.85
N ASP A 22 -5.25 -2.60 -9.71
CA ASP A 22 -4.07 -2.50 -8.87
C ASP A 22 -4.54 -2.46 -7.41
N VAL A 23 -4.55 -3.62 -6.77
CA VAL A 23 -4.97 -3.79 -5.37
C VAL A 23 -4.23 -2.87 -4.40
N SER A 24 -3.14 -2.24 -4.84
CA SER A 24 -2.35 -1.26 -4.10
C SER A 24 -3.17 -0.10 -3.56
N GLU A 25 -4.25 0.32 -4.22
CA GLU A 25 -5.13 1.37 -3.68
C GLU A 25 -5.87 0.94 -2.40
N PHE A 26 -5.97 -0.37 -2.17
CA PHE A 26 -6.59 -0.99 -1.00
C PHE A 26 -5.57 -1.48 0.02
N MET A 27 -4.27 -1.19 -0.14
CA MET A 27 -3.23 -1.68 0.75
C MET A 27 -2.86 -0.67 1.85
N CYS A 28 -2.72 -1.18 3.07
CA CYS A 28 -2.22 -0.39 4.18
C CYS A 28 -0.72 -0.11 4.03
N PRO A 29 -0.26 1.15 4.15
CA PRO A 29 1.14 1.50 3.99
C PRO A 29 2.05 0.99 5.12
N VAL A 30 1.49 0.43 6.19
CA VAL A 30 2.25 -0.07 7.35
C VAL A 30 2.46 -1.57 7.27
N CYS A 31 1.40 -2.37 7.08
CA CYS A 31 1.50 -3.82 6.98
C CYS A 31 1.60 -4.35 5.54
N LEU A 32 1.41 -3.48 4.54
CA LEU A 32 1.48 -3.84 3.11
C LEU A 32 0.52 -4.97 2.71
N GLU A 33 -0.65 -4.98 3.35
CA GLU A 33 -1.74 -5.91 3.09
C GLU A 33 -3.04 -5.13 2.92
N ILE A 34 -4.09 -5.75 2.38
CA ILE A 34 -5.42 -5.10 2.21
C ILE A 34 -5.88 -4.48 3.52
N PHE A 35 -6.50 -3.30 3.51
CA PHE A 35 -6.95 -2.68 4.76
C PHE A 35 -7.92 -3.56 5.54
N GLU A 36 -7.72 -3.63 6.86
CA GLU A 36 -8.66 -4.21 7.81
C GLU A 36 -9.13 -3.11 8.78
N SER A 37 -10.44 -2.90 8.87
CA SER A 37 -11.04 -1.79 9.63
C SER A 37 -10.35 -0.44 9.36
N PRO A 38 -10.39 0.08 8.10
CA PRO A 38 -9.60 1.23 7.71
C PRO A 38 -10.00 2.49 8.48
N VAL A 39 -8.99 3.23 8.95
CA VAL A 39 -9.14 4.51 9.65
C VAL A 39 -8.33 5.59 8.95
N ARG A 40 -8.97 6.73 8.71
CA ARG A 40 -8.36 7.90 8.07
C ARG A 40 -7.95 8.91 9.12
N THR A 41 -6.71 9.35 9.02
CA THR A 41 -6.12 10.39 9.88
C THR A 41 -6.44 11.78 9.35
N GLN A 42 -6.33 12.81 10.19
CA GLN A 42 -6.55 14.22 9.78
C GLN A 42 -5.65 14.69 8.64
N CYS A 43 -4.46 14.10 8.49
CA CYS A 43 -3.57 14.41 7.38
C CYS A 43 -3.96 13.70 6.07
N GLY A 44 -5.06 12.93 6.06
CA GLY A 44 -5.63 12.28 4.87
C GLY A 44 -5.17 10.85 4.64
N HIS A 45 -4.11 10.38 5.31
CA HIS A 45 -3.61 9.01 5.14
C HIS A 45 -4.46 7.99 5.90
N THR A 46 -4.61 6.81 5.30
CA THR A 46 -5.46 5.72 5.80
C THR A 46 -4.60 4.54 6.24
N PHE A 47 -4.98 3.87 7.32
CA PHE A 47 -4.28 2.75 7.94
C PHE A 47 -5.29 1.68 8.38
N CYS A 48 -4.85 0.44 8.61
CA CYS A 48 -5.64 -0.47 9.44
C CYS A 48 -5.78 0.10 10.85
N GLN A 49 -6.88 -0.18 11.53
CA GLN A 49 -7.08 0.28 12.91
C GLN A 49 -5.94 -0.15 13.83
N SER A 50 -5.53 -1.43 13.76
CA SER A 50 -4.39 -1.96 14.51
C SER A 50 -3.10 -1.21 14.16
N CYS A 51 -2.74 -1.13 12.88
CA CYS A 51 -1.55 -0.41 12.44
C CYS A 51 -1.49 1.05 12.93
N LEU A 52 -2.62 1.77 12.96
CA LEU A 52 -2.65 3.13 13.51
C LEU A 52 -2.40 3.14 15.03
N GLN A 53 -2.92 2.17 15.78
CA GLN A 53 -2.66 2.05 17.22
C GLN A 53 -1.17 1.90 17.51
N GLU A 54 -0.46 1.09 16.71
CA GLU A 54 1.00 1.00 16.77
C GLU A 54 1.70 2.36 16.54
N CYS A 55 1.24 3.14 15.55
CA CYS A 55 1.77 4.48 15.26
C CYS A 55 1.47 5.51 16.36
N LEU A 56 0.42 5.29 17.16
CA LEU A 56 0.03 6.15 18.27
C LEU A 56 0.78 5.85 19.58
N ARG A 57 1.51 4.73 19.66
CA ARG A 57 2.22 4.30 20.87
C ARG A 57 3.39 5.22 21.31
N PRO A 58 4.21 5.80 20.41
CA PRO A 58 5.30 6.69 20.80
C PRO A 58 4.81 7.98 21.48
N GLN A 59 5.65 8.59 22.32
CA GLN A 59 5.34 9.84 23.04
C GLN A 59 4.95 11.01 22.12
N LYS A 60 5.50 11.03 20.90
CA LYS A 60 5.17 12.00 19.85
C LYS A 60 4.74 11.22 18.61
N PRO A 61 3.45 10.85 18.50
CA PRO A 61 2.99 9.99 17.42
C PRO A 61 2.94 10.78 16.11
N VAL A 62 3.44 10.17 15.04
CA VAL A 62 3.53 10.78 13.71
C VAL A 62 3.02 9.81 12.65
N CYS A 63 2.44 10.36 11.59
CA CYS A 63 1.96 9.62 10.44
C CYS A 63 3.13 8.89 9.77
N ALA A 64 3.00 7.58 9.55
CA ALA A 64 4.04 6.78 8.88
C ALA A 64 4.30 7.22 7.41
N VAL A 65 3.38 7.96 6.81
CA VAL A 65 3.49 8.43 5.42
C VAL A 65 4.08 9.83 5.33
N CYS A 66 3.46 10.82 5.99
CA CYS A 66 3.86 12.24 5.85
C CYS A 66 4.48 12.86 7.10
N ARG A 67 4.65 12.10 8.18
CA ARG A 67 5.24 12.55 9.46
C ARG A 67 4.46 13.65 10.21
N ALA A 68 3.26 14.02 9.75
CA ALA A 68 2.36 14.90 10.50
C ALA A 68 1.97 14.29 11.85
N THR A 69 1.77 15.13 12.88
CA THR A 69 1.34 14.67 14.21
C THR A 69 -0.01 13.95 14.14
N LEU A 70 -0.10 12.80 14.80
CA LEU A 70 -1.33 12.02 14.87
C LEU A 70 -2.16 12.41 16.09
N GLY A 71 -3.49 12.36 15.93
CA GLY A 71 -4.45 12.67 16.99
C GLY A 71 -5.81 12.07 16.63
N LEU A 72 -6.74 12.91 16.17
CA LEU A 72 -8.06 12.45 15.71
C LEU A 72 -7.95 11.58 14.44
N CYS A 73 -8.78 10.55 14.38
CA CYS A 73 -9.02 9.72 13.21
C CYS A 73 -10.52 9.43 13.08
N THR A 74 -10.95 9.09 11.86
CA THR A 74 -12.32 8.68 11.56
C THR A 74 -12.30 7.35 10.83
N LYS A 75 -13.37 6.56 10.95
CA LYS A 75 -13.53 5.35 10.15
C LYS A 75 -13.63 5.72 8.67
N ALA A 76 -12.94 4.98 7.80
CA ALA A 76 -13.01 5.17 6.36
C ALA A 76 -14.08 4.23 5.76
N THR A 77 -15.34 4.45 6.13
CA THR A 77 -16.47 3.57 5.78
C THR A 77 -16.66 3.41 4.27
N GLU A 78 -16.41 4.47 3.49
CA GLU A 78 -16.46 4.42 2.03
C GLU A 78 -15.44 3.42 1.46
N LEU A 79 -14.19 3.48 1.96
CA LEU A 79 -13.13 2.56 1.55
C LEU A 79 -13.45 1.13 1.97
N GLU A 80 -13.99 0.94 3.17
CA GLU A 80 -14.41 -0.36 3.65
C GLU A 80 -15.49 -1.00 2.74
N ALA A 81 -16.48 -0.22 2.30
CA ALA A 81 -17.51 -0.68 1.36
C ALA A 81 -16.94 -1.01 -0.03
N LEU A 82 -15.98 -0.22 -0.53
CA LEU A 82 -15.26 -0.51 -1.76
C LEU A 82 -14.50 -1.84 -1.66
N ILE A 83 -13.80 -2.08 -0.55
CA ILE A 83 -13.09 -3.35 -0.29
C ILE A 83 -14.08 -4.52 -0.26
N GLN A 84 -15.24 -4.36 0.38
CA GLN A 84 -16.26 -5.41 0.48
C GLN A 84 -16.87 -5.81 -0.87
N SER A 85 -16.93 -4.89 -1.83
CA SER A 85 -17.51 -5.11 -3.16
C SER A 85 -16.49 -5.44 -4.26
N SER A 86 -15.19 -5.42 -3.93
CA SER A 86 -14.10 -5.63 -4.89
C SER A 86 -13.52 -7.04 -4.82
N VAL A 87 -13.05 -7.55 -5.96
CA VAL A 87 -12.38 -8.85 -6.09
C VAL A 87 -11.05 -8.68 -6.81
N ALA A 88 -10.08 -9.54 -6.50
CA ALA A 88 -8.82 -9.63 -7.25
C ALA A 88 -8.32 -11.08 -7.32
N ALA A 89 -7.48 -11.36 -8.32
CA ALA A 89 -6.81 -12.65 -8.42
C ALA A 89 -5.67 -12.73 -7.38
N CYS A 90 -5.63 -13.82 -6.62
CA CYS A 90 -4.47 -14.12 -5.80
C CYS A 90 -3.23 -14.32 -6.69
N LYS A 91 -2.13 -13.62 -6.38
CA LYS A 91 -0.89 -13.70 -7.16
C LYS A 91 -0.25 -15.09 -7.17
N GLY A 92 -0.51 -15.91 -6.15
CA GLY A 92 0.00 -17.28 -6.06
C GLY A 92 -0.86 -18.29 -6.80
N CYS A 93 -2.14 -18.41 -6.44
CA CYS A 93 -3.01 -19.45 -6.99
C CYS A 93 -3.89 -19.03 -8.18
N GLY A 94 -4.00 -17.73 -8.46
CA GLY A 94 -4.82 -17.17 -9.54
C GLY A 94 -6.33 -17.14 -9.26
N VAL A 95 -6.79 -17.65 -8.12
CA VAL A 95 -8.22 -17.65 -7.75
C VAL A 95 -8.69 -16.22 -7.49
N GLN A 96 -9.91 -15.91 -7.96
CA GLN A 96 -10.60 -14.67 -7.64
C GLN A 96 -11.06 -14.70 -6.18
N VAL A 97 -10.56 -13.77 -5.38
CA VAL A 97 -10.88 -13.65 -3.95
C VAL A 97 -11.40 -12.24 -3.68
N GLY A 98 -12.47 -12.12 -2.89
CA GLY A 98 -12.93 -10.81 -2.41
C GLY A 98 -11.85 -10.13 -1.58
N LEU A 99 -11.62 -8.83 -1.77
CA LEU A 99 -10.51 -8.14 -1.08
C LEU A 99 -10.63 -8.24 0.44
N SER A 100 -11.85 -8.24 0.98
CA SER A 100 -12.13 -8.46 2.41
C SER A 100 -11.64 -9.82 2.96
N GLN A 101 -11.46 -10.83 2.10
CA GLN A 101 -11.01 -12.17 2.46
C GLN A 101 -9.56 -12.45 1.99
N MET A 102 -8.93 -11.51 1.29
CA MET A 102 -7.63 -11.74 0.67
C MET A 102 -6.54 -12.07 1.70
N ARG A 103 -6.54 -11.39 2.86
CA ARG A 103 -5.56 -11.65 3.95
C ARG A 103 -5.60 -13.08 4.46
N SER A 104 -6.80 -13.57 4.80
CA SER A 104 -6.98 -14.94 5.29
C SER A 104 -6.66 -15.96 4.19
N HIS A 105 -7.05 -15.67 2.95
CA HIS A 105 -6.67 -16.49 1.81
C HIS A 105 -5.14 -16.62 1.68
N THR A 106 -4.40 -15.50 1.66
CA THR A 106 -2.95 -15.52 1.49
C THR A 106 -2.23 -16.23 2.64
N ALA A 107 -2.73 -16.10 3.86
CA ALA A 107 -2.19 -16.82 5.03
C ALA A 107 -2.34 -18.35 4.92
N ASN A 108 -3.33 -18.83 4.15
CA ASN A 108 -3.60 -20.25 3.95
C ASN A 108 -3.27 -20.75 2.52
N CYS A 109 -2.73 -19.91 1.64
CA CYS A 109 -2.44 -20.25 0.26
C CYS A 109 -0.98 -20.67 0.08
N SER A 110 -0.73 -21.98 -0.06
CA SER A 110 0.64 -22.50 -0.29
C SER A 110 1.32 -21.89 -1.52
N LYS A 111 0.57 -21.69 -2.61
CA LYS A 111 1.10 -21.06 -3.84
C LYS A 111 1.47 -19.59 -3.64
N TYR A 112 0.85 -18.89 -2.69
CA TYR A 112 1.22 -17.51 -2.38
C TYR A 112 2.55 -17.46 -1.60
N GLN A 113 2.78 -18.41 -0.71
CA GLN A 113 4.08 -18.57 -0.04
C GLN A 113 5.20 -18.82 -1.05
N GLU A 114 5.00 -19.72 -2.01
CA GLU A 114 5.96 -19.99 -3.09
C GLU A 114 6.23 -18.74 -3.95
N TYR A 115 5.18 -17.97 -4.25
CA TYR A 115 5.28 -16.69 -4.97
C TYR A 115 6.15 -15.68 -4.22
N ILE A 116 5.99 -15.54 -2.90
CA ILE A 116 6.83 -14.66 -2.07
C ILE A 116 8.30 -15.11 -2.15
N GLU A 117 8.56 -16.40 -1.97
CA GLU A 117 9.92 -16.94 -1.97
C GLU A 117 10.64 -16.72 -3.31
N GLU A 118 9.93 -16.87 -4.44
CA GLU A 118 10.48 -16.55 -5.75
C GLU A 118 10.81 -15.05 -5.89
N GLY A 119 9.96 -14.17 -5.35
CA GLY A 119 10.24 -12.74 -5.30
C GLY A 119 11.51 -12.41 -4.51
N VAL A 120 11.78 -13.12 -3.42
CA VAL A 120 13.02 -12.96 -2.62
C VAL A 120 14.25 -13.49 -3.37
N ARG A 121 14.12 -14.63 -4.07
CA ARG A 121 15.21 -15.20 -4.89
C ARG A 121 15.63 -14.27 -6.02
N THR A 122 14.67 -13.71 -6.75
CA THR A 122 14.96 -12.83 -7.90
C THR A 122 15.59 -11.51 -7.48
N THR A 123 15.15 -10.92 -6.37
CA THR A 123 15.71 -9.66 -5.84
C THR A 123 17.14 -9.84 -5.33
N SER A 124 17.43 -10.93 -4.61
CA SER A 124 18.78 -11.23 -4.11
C SER A 124 19.82 -11.51 -5.20
N GLN A 125 19.43 -12.11 -6.33
CA GLN A 125 20.33 -12.35 -7.47
C GLN A 125 20.68 -11.08 -8.26
N SER A 126 19.83 -10.05 -8.19
CA SER A 126 20.01 -8.79 -8.92
C SER A 126 20.79 -7.71 -8.16
N GLN A 127 21.13 -7.94 -6.89
CA GLN A 127 21.88 -6.98 -6.09
C GLN A 127 23.36 -7.00 -6.50
N PRO A 128 23.94 -5.91 -7.03
CA PRO A 128 25.36 -5.86 -7.32
C PRO A 128 26.14 -6.11 -6.03
N PRO A 129 27.31 -6.80 -6.09
CA PRO A 129 28.14 -7.01 -4.91
C PRO A 129 28.42 -5.67 -4.24
N VAL A 130 28.19 -5.61 -2.93
CA VAL A 130 28.55 -4.44 -2.12
C VAL A 130 30.07 -4.41 -2.06
N ILE A 131 30.68 -3.55 -2.89
CA ILE A 131 32.13 -3.28 -2.94
C ILE A 131 32.49 -2.29 -1.83
#